data_AF-A0A2X2TB85-F1
#
_entry.id   AF-A0A2X2TB85-F1
#
_cell.length_a   1.000
_cell.length_b   1.000
_cell.length_c   1.000
_cell.angle_alpha   90.00
_cell.angle_beta   90.00
_cell.angle_gamma   90.00
#
_symmetry.space_group_name_H-M   'P 1'
#
loop_
_entity.id
_entity.type
_entity.pdbx_description
1 polymer ?
#
loop_
_entity_poly.entity_id
_entity_poly.type
_entity_poly.pdbx_seq_one_letter_code
_entity_poly.pdbx_strand_id
1 'polypeptide(L)'
;MLERIKGCFTESIQTQIAAAEALPDAISRAAMTLVQSLLNGNKILCCGNGTSAANAQHFAASMINRFETERPSLPAIALNADNVVLTAIANDRLHQEVYAKQVRALGHAGDVLLAISTRGNSRDIVKAVEAAVTRDMTIVALTGYDGGELAGLLGPQDVEIRIPSHRSAPHPGDAYADGELFMRSDRQYAISAPGWLIANFEKGEGMNMKAITPVAVLISALLLQGCVGAVVVGSAAVATKTATDPRTVGTQVDDGTLELRVNSALNKDEQIKKEARINVTAYQGKVLLAGQSPNPDLASRAKQIALGVDGATEVYNEIRIMAPVGLGVASSDTWITTKVRSQLLTSDQVKSSNVKVTTENGEVFLLGLVTEREGKAAADIASRVSGVKHVTTAFTILK
;
A
#
# COMPACT_ATOMS: atom_id res chain seq x y z
N MET A 1 7.34 12.73 22.07
CA MET A 1 6.42 11.77 21.41
C MET A 1 6.23 12.08 19.94
N LEU A 2 5.83 13.31 19.57
CA LEU A 2 5.63 13.72 18.17
C LEU A 2 6.85 13.47 17.26
N GLU A 3 8.05 13.85 17.69
CA GLU A 3 9.29 13.60 16.92
C GLU A 3 9.57 12.11 16.70
N ARG A 4 9.16 11.26 17.65
CA ARG A 4 9.26 9.80 17.50
C ARG A 4 8.28 9.27 16.46
N ILE A 5 7.06 9.81 16.41
CA ILE A 5 6.07 9.47 15.37
C ILE A 5 6.61 9.86 14.00
N LYS A 6 7.10 11.10 13.85
CA LYS A 6 7.72 11.56 12.59
C LYS A 6 8.89 10.66 12.18
N GLY A 7 9.77 10.31 13.12
CA GLY A 7 10.87 9.37 12.89
C GLY A 7 10.39 8.02 12.35
N CYS A 8 9.35 7.43 12.93
CA CYS A 8 8.77 6.19 12.43
C CYS A 8 8.23 6.30 10.99
N PHE A 9 7.54 7.39 10.66
CA PHE A 9 7.04 7.61 9.31
C PHE A 9 8.17 7.82 8.30
N THR A 10 9.17 8.63 8.65
CA THR A 10 10.35 8.87 7.80
C THR A 10 11.07 7.56 7.46
N GLU A 11 11.31 6.73 8.47
CA GLU A 11 12.00 5.45 8.27
C GLU A 11 11.18 4.45 7.45
N SER A 12 9.85 4.43 7.65
CA SER A 12 8.97 3.62 6.81
C SER A 12 9.05 4.07 5.34
N ILE A 13 8.93 5.38 5.08
CA ILE A 13 9.01 5.95 3.73
C ILE A 13 10.36 5.65 3.08
N GLN A 14 11.47 5.83 3.79
CA GLN A 14 12.81 5.53 3.28
C GLN A 14 12.96 4.04 2.92
N THR A 15 12.42 3.15 3.76
CA THR A 15 12.42 1.70 3.51
C THR A 15 11.63 1.37 2.24
N GLN A 16 10.49 2.02 2.02
CA GLN A 16 9.69 1.79 0.81
C GLN A 16 10.36 2.30 -0.45
N ILE A 17 11.04 3.47 -0.38
CA ILE A 17 11.78 4.02 -1.52
C ILE A 17 12.89 3.06 -1.91
N ALA A 18 13.70 2.60 -0.94
CA ALA A 18 14.75 1.63 -1.19
C ALA A 18 14.20 0.30 -1.74
N ALA A 19 13.06 -0.16 -1.20
CA ALA A 19 12.39 -1.37 -1.67
C ALA A 19 11.84 -1.21 -3.10
N ALA A 20 11.29 -0.05 -3.45
CA ALA A 20 10.75 0.24 -4.77
C ALA A 20 11.83 0.22 -5.86
N GLU A 21 13.07 0.56 -5.52
CA GLU A 21 14.22 0.47 -6.43
C GLU A 21 14.77 -0.96 -6.53
N ALA A 22 14.85 -1.69 -5.42
CA ALA A 22 15.56 -2.98 -5.36
C ALA A 22 14.71 -4.23 -5.61
N LEU A 23 13.41 -4.20 -5.31
CA LEU A 23 12.55 -5.38 -5.30
C LEU A 23 11.69 -5.66 -6.56
N PRO A 24 11.50 -4.74 -7.54
CA PRO A 24 10.74 -5.00 -8.77
C PRO A 24 10.93 -6.38 -9.40
N ASP A 25 12.18 -6.76 -9.65
CA ASP A 25 12.50 -7.99 -10.38
C ASP A 25 12.19 -9.24 -9.55
N ALA A 26 12.47 -9.20 -8.24
CA ALA A 26 12.14 -10.29 -7.33
C ALA A 26 10.62 -10.46 -7.20
N ILE A 27 9.88 -9.37 -7.07
CA ILE A 27 8.41 -9.40 -6.99
C ILE A 27 7.81 -9.94 -8.28
N SER A 28 8.31 -9.49 -9.44
CA SER A 28 7.87 -9.96 -10.75
C SER A 28 8.07 -11.48 -10.90
N ARG A 29 9.28 -11.99 -10.60
CA ARG A 29 9.57 -13.43 -10.64
C ARG A 29 8.67 -14.23 -9.69
N ALA A 30 8.50 -13.76 -8.45
CA ALA A 30 7.63 -14.43 -7.48
C ALA A 30 6.18 -14.51 -7.97
N ALA A 31 5.67 -13.42 -8.54
CA ALA A 31 4.33 -13.41 -9.11
C ALA A 31 4.20 -14.37 -10.29
N MET A 32 5.18 -14.42 -11.20
CA MET A 32 5.19 -15.40 -12.30
C MET A 32 5.17 -16.84 -11.78
N THR A 33 5.96 -17.16 -10.74
CA THR A 33 5.95 -18.47 -10.08
C THR A 33 4.57 -18.81 -9.52
N LEU A 34 3.93 -17.88 -8.81
CA LEU A 34 2.60 -18.07 -8.23
C LEU A 34 1.54 -18.27 -9.33
N VAL A 35 1.56 -17.44 -10.38
CA VAL A 35 0.66 -17.56 -11.54
C VAL A 35 0.81 -18.92 -12.20
N GLN A 36 2.04 -19.36 -12.45
CA GLN A 36 2.30 -20.62 -13.12
C GLN A 36 1.78 -21.81 -12.30
N SER A 37 1.99 -21.80 -10.98
CA SER A 37 1.46 -22.83 -10.08
C SER A 37 -0.07 -22.90 -10.16
N LEU A 38 -0.75 -21.75 -10.06
CA LEU A 38 -2.20 -21.68 -10.13
C LEU A 38 -2.76 -22.11 -11.50
N LEU A 39 -2.11 -21.72 -12.60
CA LEU A 39 -2.50 -22.14 -13.95
C LEU A 39 -2.36 -23.65 -14.17
N ASN A 40 -1.41 -24.28 -13.50
CA ASN A 40 -1.21 -25.72 -13.54
C ASN A 40 -2.19 -26.49 -12.63
N GLY A 41 -3.11 -25.80 -11.95
CA GLY A 41 -4.08 -26.41 -11.02
C GLY A 41 -3.51 -26.72 -9.63
N ASN A 42 -2.32 -26.21 -9.32
CA ASN A 42 -1.68 -26.36 -8.02
C ASN A 42 -2.15 -25.27 -7.04
N LYS A 43 -1.71 -25.36 -5.79
CA LYS A 43 -2.09 -24.45 -4.70
C LYS A 43 -0.89 -23.77 -4.05
N ILE A 44 -1.18 -22.70 -3.32
CA ILE A 44 -0.18 -21.93 -2.58
C ILE A 44 -0.34 -22.19 -1.08
N LEU A 45 0.68 -22.75 -0.43
CA LEU A 45 0.75 -22.86 1.04
C LEU A 45 1.48 -21.66 1.61
N CYS A 46 0.98 -21.06 2.69
CA CYS A 46 1.55 -19.85 3.28
C CYS A 46 1.86 -20.06 4.76
N CYS A 47 3.03 -19.63 5.23
CA CYS A 47 3.40 -19.69 6.65
C CYS A 47 4.23 -18.48 7.09
N GLY A 48 4.18 -18.18 8.38
CA GLY A 48 4.90 -17.08 9.00
C GLY A 48 4.58 -16.99 10.49
N ASN A 49 5.45 -16.34 11.26
CA ASN A 49 5.32 -16.21 12.72
C ASN A 49 4.95 -14.80 13.17
N GLY A 50 4.20 -14.69 14.27
CA GLY A 50 3.76 -13.41 14.84
C GLY A 50 3.00 -12.57 13.81
N THR A 51 3.41 -11.33 13.57
CA THR A 51 2.80 -10.47 12.54
C THR A 51 2.97 -11.04 11.13
N SER A 52 4.05 -11.78 10.86
CA SER A 52 4.21 -12.48 9.58
C SER A 52 3.13 -13.56 9.39
N ALA A 53 2.59 -14.09 10.50
CA ALA A 53 1.49 -15.03 10.44
C ALA A 53 0.21 -14.38 9.90
N ALA A 54 -0.09 -13.17 10.37
CA ALA A 54 -1.22 -12.38 9.89
C ALA A 54 -1.09 -12.06 8.39
N ASN A 55 0.12 -11.74 7.92
CA ASN A 55 0.37 -11.50 6.49
C ASN A 55 0.15 -12.76 5.64
N ALA A 56 0.55 -13.94 6.13
CA ALA A 56 0.29 -15.21 5.44
C ALA A 56 -1.22 -15.51 5.34
N GLN A 57 -1.99 -15.26 6.41
CA GLN A 57 -3.45 -15.38 6.40
C GLN A 57 -4.10 -14.35 5.48
N HIS A 58 -3.63 -13.11 5.49
CA HIS A 58 -4.12 -12.05 4.62
C HIS A 58 -3.93 -12.40 3.14
N PHE A 59 -2.76 -12.94 2.77
CA PHE A 59 -2.51 -13.44 1.43
C PHE A 59 -3.49 -14.56 1.06
N ALA A 60 -3.63 -15.57 1.92
CA ALA A 60 -4.54 -16.69 1.67
C ALA A 60 -6.00 -16.22 1.52
N ALA A 61 -6.45 -15.31 2.38
CA ALA A 61 -7.78 -14.71 2.32
C ALA A 61 -8.01 -13.93 1.01
N SER A 62 -7.01 -13.17 0.57
CA SER A 62 -7.07 -12.42 -0.70
C SER A 62 -7.18 -13.36 -1.92
N MET A 63 -6.56 -14.53 -1.85
CA MET A 63 -6.65 -15.56 -2.89
C MET A 63 -7.99 -16.29 -2.88
N ILE A 64 -8.41 -16.81 -1.72
CA ILE A 64 -9.65 -17.58 -1.58
C ILE A 64 -10.88 -16.72 -1.85
N ASN A 65 -10.94 -15.51 -1.28
CA ASN A 65 -12.08 -14.62 -1.46
C ASN A 65 -11.90 -13.79 -2.73
N ARG A 66 -11.36 -12.58 -2.58
CA ARG A 66 -11.00 -11.68 -3.67
C ARG A 66 -10.04 -10.63 -3.14
N PHE A 67 -9.38 -9.93 -4.05
CA PHE A 67 -8.54 -8.78 -3.72
C PHE A 67 -9.22 -7.49 -4.21
N GLU A 68 -9.09 -7.18 -5.50
CA GLU A 68 -9.75 -6.03 -6.14
C GLU A 68 -10.70 -6.48 -7.25
N THR A 69 -10.19 -7.29 -8.18
CA THR A 69 -10.97 -7.83 -9.29
C THR A 69 -11.93 -8.92 -8.82
N GLU A 70 -13.18 -8.86 -9.32
CA GLU A 70 -14.14 -9.94 -9.14
C GLU A 70 -13.73 -11.14 -9.99
N ARG A 71 -13.46 -12.27 -9.34
CA ARG A 71 -12.96 -13.50 -9.98
C ARG A 71 -13.29 -14.72 -9.11
N PRO A 72 -13.20 -15.94 -9.67
CA PRO A 72 -13.28 -17.17 -8.87
C PRO A 72 -12.20 -17.24 -7.78
N SER A 73 -12.48 -17.99 -6.72
CA SER A 73 -11.54 -18.31 -5.66
C SER A 73 -10.29 -19.00 -6.19
N LEU A 74 -9.11 -18.56 -5.71
CA LEU A 74 -7.83 -19.18 -6.02
C LEU A 74 -7.35 -20.02 -4.83
N PRO A 75 -6.82 -21.24 -5.05
CA PRO A 75 -6.44 -22.15 -3.98
C PRO A 75 -5.19 -21.66 -3.24
N ALA A 76 -5.40 -21.16 -2.02
CA ALA A 76 -4.32 -20.83 -1.09
C ALA A 76 -4.69 -21.26 0.34
N ILE A 77 -3.73 -21.73 1.12
CA ILE A 77 -3.94 -22.21 2.49
C ILE A 77 -2.90 -21.59 3.41
N ALA A 78 -3.35 -20.90 4.46
CA ALA A 78 -2.47 -20.42 5.52
C ALA A 78 -2.30 -21.49 6.60
N LEU A 79 -1.08 -22.03 6.74
CA LEU A 79 -0.74 -23.13 7.66
C LEU A 79 -0.78 -22.72 9.14
N ASN A 80 -1.02 -21.44 9.40
CA ASN A 80 -1.09 -20.83 10.72
C ASN A 80 -2.51 -20.42 11.12
N ALA A 81 -3.54 -20.83 10.37
CA ALA A 81 -4.94 -20.53 10.68
C ALA A 81 -5.58 -21.50 11.68
N ASP A 82 -5.21 -22.78 11.62
CA ASP A 82 -5.78 -23.82 12.48
C ASP A 82 -5.05 -23.85 13.83
N ASN A 83 -5.66 -23.21 14.83
CA ASN A 83 -5.12 -23.16 16.19
C ASN A 83 -5.05 -24.54 16.86
N VAL A 84 -5.94 -25.47 16.53
CA VAL A 84 -5.95 -26.83 17.09
C VAL A 84 -4.75 -27.61 16.56
N VAL A 85 -4.51 -27.58 15.25
CA VAL A 85 -3.35 -28.25 14.63
C VAL A 85 -2.04 -27.65 15.13
N LEU A 86 -1.93 -26.32 15.19
CA LEU A 86 -0.72 -25.65 15.69
C LEU A 86 -0.41 -26.05 17.14
N THR A 87 -1.41 -25.98 18.03
CA THR A 87 -1.21 -26.29 19.45
C THR A 87 -0.96 -27.78 19.67
N ALA A 88 -1.63 -28.67 18.96
CA ALA A 88 -1.40 -30.11 19.03
C ALA A 88 0.05 -30.48 18.63
N ILE A 89 0.53 -29.98 17.49
CA ILE A 89 1.90 -30.26 17.02
C ILE A 89 2.94 -29.64 17.97
N ALA A 90 2.70 -28.42 18.44
CA ALA A 90 3.63 -27.73 19.33
C ALA A 90 3.74 -28.40 20.70
N ASN A 91 2.64 -28.97 21.20
CA ASN A 91 2.58 -29.62 22.52
C ASN A 91 3.41 -30.92 22.58
N ASP A 92 3.54 -31.65 21.47
CA ASP A 92 4.29 -32.90 21.38
C ASP A 92 5.83 -32.71 21.27
N ARG A 93 6.35 -31.59 21.81
CA ARG A 93 7.77 -31.18 21.78
C ARG A 93 8.35 -30.93 20.37
N LEU A 94 7.51 -30.86 19.35
CA LEU A 94 7.87 -30.60 17.95
C LEU A 94 7.41 -29.21 17.49
N HIS A 95 7.59 -28.17 18.31
CA HIS A 95 7.23 -26.78 17.95
C HIS A 95 7.88 -26.32 16.63
N GLN A 96 9.05 -26.86 16.29
CA GLN A 96 9.74 -26.54 15.04
C GLN A 96 9.14 -27.24 13.82
N GLU A 97 8.21 -28.18 13.98
CA GLU A 97 7.60 -28.92 12.88
C GLU A 97 6.14 -28.52 12.60
N VAL A 98 5.64 -27.47 13.27
CA VAL A 98 4.25 -27.00 13.15
C VAL A 98 3.83 -26.78 11.69
N TYR A 99 4.72 -26.19 10.88
CA TYR A 99 4.47 -26.01 9.45
C TYR A 99 4.96 -27.19 8.62
N ALA A 100 6.13 -27.75 8.92
CA ALA A 100 6.73 -28.85 8.16
C ALA A 100 5.82 -30.08 8.08
N LYS A 101 5.13 -30.46 9.17
CA LYS A 101 4.16 -31.58 9.15
C LYS A 101 3.00 -31.31 8.21
N GLN A 102 2.46 -30.08 8.20
CA GLN A 102 1.37 -29.70 7.31
C GLN A 102 1.84 -29.67 5.85
N VAL A 103 3.04 -29.15 5.57
CA VAL A 103 3.64 -29.19 4.22
C VAL A 103 3.83 -30.65 3.76
N ARG A 104 4.34 -31.53 4.63
CA ARG A 104 4.46 -32.95 4.29
C ARG A 104 3.11 -33.59 3.99
N ALA A 105 2.04 -33.22 4.69
CA ALA A 105 0.72 -33.82 4.50
C ALA A 105 -0.02 -33.26 3.27
N LEU A 106 0.07 -31.94 3.04
CA LEU A 106 -0.75 -31.22 2.07
C LEU A 106 -0.01 -30.85 0.79
N GLY A 107 1.32 -30.79 0.80
CA GLY A 107 2.14 -30.35 -0.32
C GLY A 107 2.21 -31.38 -1.45
N HIS A 108 2.08 -30.89 -2.68
CA HIS A 108 2.25 -31.66 -3.91
C HIS A 108 3.32 -31.01 -4.82
N ALA A 109 3.88 -31.81 -5.73
CA ALA A 109 4.83 -31.32 -6.72
C ALA A 109 4.22 -30.19 -7.56
N GLY A 110 4.92 -29.07 -7.65
CA GLY A 110 4.46 -27.87 -8.35
C GLY A 110 3.55 -26.94 -7.54
N ASP A 111 3.20 -27.28 -6.30
CA ASP A 111 2.67 -26.30 -5.33
C ASP A 111 3.76 -25.28 -4.98
N VAL A 112 3.34 -24.13 -4.46
CA VAL A 112 4.26 -23.07 -3.99
C VAL A 112 4.16 -22.91 -2.49
N LEU A 113 5.30 -22.79 -1.80
CA LEU A 113 5.37 -22.34 -0.42
C LEU A 113 5.72 -20.85 -0.35
N LEU A 114 4.79 -20.04 0.14
CA LEU A 114 5.04 -18.66 0.55
C LEU A 114 5.50 -18.63 2.02
N ALA A 115 6.81 -18.50 2.23
CA ALA A 115 7.43 -18.45 3.54
C ALA A 115 7.73 -17.00 3.95
N ILE A 116 7.18 -16.53 5.07
CA ILE A 116 7.33 -15.15 5.54
C ILE A 116 8.10 -15.13 6.86
N SER A 117 9.32 -14.58 6.86
CA SER A 117 10.16 -14.43 8.05
C SER A 117 11.04 -13.19 7.97
N THR A 118 10.83 -12.23 8.88
CA THR A 118 11.57 -10.96 8.88
C THR A 118 13.08 -11.10 8.99
N ARG A 119 13.58 -12.12 9.71
CA ARG A 119 15.02 -12.39 9.87
C ARG A 119 15.49 -13.65 9.13
N GLY A 120 14.59 -14.46 8.60
CA GLY A 120 14.93 -15.73 7.94
C GLY A 120 15.53 -16.83 8.84
N ASN A 121 15.50 -16.68 10.16
CA ASN A 121 16.14 -17.62 11.11
C ASN A 121 15.15 -18.45 11.96
N SER A 122 13.84 -18.32 11.71
CA SER A 122 12.83 -19.08 12.45
C SER A 122 12.89 -20.56 12.06
N ARG A 123 13.24 -21.43 13.01
CA ARG A 123 13.49 -22.86 12.78
C ARG A 123 12.30 -23.62 12.22
N ASP A 124 11.09 -23.23 12.58
CA ASP A 124 9.84 -23.77 12.06
C ASP A 124 9.59 -23.41 10.58
N ILE A 125 9.93 -22.18 10.17
CA ILE A 125 9.87 -21.74 8.78
C ILE A 125 10.97 -22.42 7.96
N VAL A 126 12.19 -22.51 8.49
CA VAL A 126 13.31 -23.24 7.88
C VAL A 126 12.93 -24.69 7.59
N LYS A 127 12.39 -25.41 8.59
CA LYS A 127 11.90 -26.79 8.40
C LYS A 127 10.72 -26.89 7.43
N ALA A 128 9.89 -25.85 7.31
CA ALA A 128 8.83 -25.80 6.32
C ALA A 128 9.39 -25.75 4.89
N VAL A 129 10.43 -24.94 4.67
CA VAL A 129 11.13 -24.85 3.39
C VAL A 129 11.82 -26.18 3.06
N GLU A 130 12.54 -26.79 4.00
CA GLU A 130 13.13 -28.13 3.81
C GLU A 130 12.07 -29.19 3.42
N ALA A 131 10.91 -29.16 4.08
CA ALA A 131 9.80 -30.05 3.78
C ALA A 131 9.18 -29.78 2.39
N ALA A 132 9.11 -28.52 1.97
CA ALA A 132 8.59 -28.12 0.67
C ALA A 132 9.53 -28.54 -0.47
N VAL A 133 10.84 -28.38 -0.29
CA VAL A 133 11.85 -28.89 -1.23
C VAL A 133 11.72 -30.41 -1.38
N THR A 134 11.51 -31.14 -0.28
CA THR A 134 11.27 -32.61 -0.31
C THR A 134 9.98 -33.00 -1.04
N ARG A 135 9.06 -32.06 -1.26
CA ARG A 135 7.78 -32.23 -1.96
C ARG A 135 7.79 -31.67 -3.39
N ASP A 136 8.96 -31.33 -3.93
CA ASP A 136 9.13 -30.70 -5.25
C ASP A 136 8.27 -29.42 -5.41
N MET A 137 8.18 -28.64 -4.33
CA MET A 137 7.50 -27.35 -4.31
C MET A 137 8.49 -26.22 -4.59
N THR A 138 8.03 -25.18 -5.27
CA THR A 138 8.82 -23.94 -5.43
C THR A 138 8.61 -23.03 -4.23
N ILE A 139 9.66 -22.32 -3.82
CA ILE A 139 9.65 -21.46 -2.64
C ILE A 139 9.61 -19.98 -3.06
N VAL A 140 8.70 -19.23 -2.46
CA VAL A 140 8.71 -17.78 -2.46
C VAL A 140 8.93 -17.31 -1.04
N ALA A 141 10.09 -16.68 -0.78
CA ALA A 141 10.50 -16.26 0.54
C ALA A 141 10.40 -14.73 0.69
N LEU A 142 9.63 -14.27 1.68
CA LEU A 142 9.60 -12.87 2.10
C LEU A 142 10.49 -12.70 3.33
N THR A 143 11.63 -12.06 3.13
CA THR A 143 12.68 -11.89 4.16
C THR A 143 13.04 -10.42 4.38
N GLY A 144 13.83 -10.14 5.40
CA GLY A 144 14.53 -8.87 5.61
C GLY A 144 15.96 -9.14 6.07
N TYR A 145 16.67 -8.11 6.51
CA TYR A 145 18.06 -8.22 6.95
C TYR A 145 18.95 -8.84 5.85
N ASP A 146 19.72 -9.87 6.21
CA ASP A 146 20.61 -10.64 5.35
C ASP A 146 19.92 -11.89 4.74
N GLY A 147 18.63 -12.07 4.99
CA GLY A 147 17.86 -13.25 4.55
C GLY A 147 17.99 -14.48 5.48
N GLY A 148 18.92 -14.46 6.44
CA GLY A 148 19.13 -15.52 7.41
C GLY A 148 19.44 -16.90 6.82
N GLU A 149 19.19 -17.94 7.61
CA GLU A 149 19.32 -19.35 7.18
C GLU A 149 18.41 -19.66 5.98
N LEU A 150 17.25 -19.02 5.88
CA LEU A 150 16.29 -19.23 4.80
C LEU A 150 16.91 -18.97 3.42
N ALA A 151 17.67 -17.88 3.27
CA ALA A 151 18.30 -17.52 2.00
C ALA A 151 19.29 -18.57 1.50
N GLY A 152 19.97 -19.28 2.41
CA GLY A 152 20.90 -20.35 2.05
C GLY A 152 20.24 -21.65 1.57
N LEU A 153 18.93 -21.79 1.75
CA LEU A 153 18.16 -22.98 1.36
C LEU A 153 17.45 -22.83 0.01
N LEU A 154 17.41 -21.62 -0.54
CA LEU A 154 16.71 -21.34 -1.79
C LEU A 154 17.51 -21.81 -3.00
N GLY A 155 16.86 -22.57 -3.87
CA GLY A 155 17.41 -23.01 -5.14
C GLY A 155 17.27 -21.98 -6.27
N PRO A 156 17.73 -22.30 -7.48
CA PRO A 156 17.69 -21.38 -8.63
C PRO A 156 16.29 -21.09 -9.16
N GLN A 157 15.31 -21.95 -8.84
CA GLN A 157 13.90 -21.78 -9.22
C GLN A 157 13.09 -21.01 -8.16
N ASP A 158 13.66 -20.85 -6.96
CA ASP A 158 13.02 -20.18 -5.85
C ASP A 158 13.25 -18.67 -5.95
N VAL A 159 12.39 -17.91 -5.28
CA VAL A 159 12.44 -16.45 -5.32
C VAL A 159 12.50 -15.89 -3.92
N GLU A 160 13.57 -15.15 -3.63
CA GLU A 160 13.68 -14.34 -2.42
C GLU A 160 13.28 -12.89 -2.71
N ILE A 161 12.37 -12.35 -1.90
CA ILE A 161 12.06 -10.93 -1.82
C ILE A 161 12.57 -10.44 -0.47
N ARG A 162 13.80 -9.92 -0.47
CA ARG A 162 14.51 -9.47 0.73
C ARG A 162 14.37 -7.96 0.93
N ILE A 163 13.55 -7.55 1.88
CA ILE A 163 13.34 -6.12 2.18
C ILE A 163 14.66 -5.48 2.64
N PRO A 164 15.12 -4.37 2.03
CA PRO A 164 16.37 -3.69 2.39
C PRO A 164 16.22 -2.90 3.70
N SER A 165 16.00 -3.61 4.81
CA SER A 165 15.81 -3.03 6.13
C SER A 165 16.37 -3.94 7.22
N HIS A 166 16.91 -3.32 8.27
CA HIS A 166 17.50 -3.99 9.43
C HIS A 166 16.73 -3.65 10.72
N ARG A 167 15.45 -3.29 10.61
CA ARG A 167 14.60 -2.97 11.77
C ARG A 167 13.82 -4.19 12.23
N SER A 168 13.92 -4.53 13.51
CA SER A 168 13.13 -5.61 14.13
C SER A 168 12.04 -5.02 15.00
N ALA A 169 10.89 -5.69 15.05
CA ALA A 169 10.04 -5.59 16.23
C ALA A 169 10.86 -6.11 17.44
N PRO A 170 10.92 -5.38 18.56
CA PRO A 170 11.70 -5.83 19.72
C PRO A 170 11.22 -7.20 20.20
N HIS A 171 12.14 -8.13 20.46
CA HIS A 171 11.79 -9.39 21.11
C HIS A 171 11.38 -9.12 22.56
N PRO A 172 10.43 -9.88 23.13
CA PRO A 172 10.07 -9.75 24.55
C PRO A 172 11.28 -9.89 25.51
N GLY A 173 12.32 -10.62 25.11
CA GLY A 173 13.56 -10.80 25.88
C GLY A 173 14.46 -9.55 25.94
N ASP A 174 14.41 -8.69 24.93
CA ASP A 174 15.24 -7.46 24.88
C ASP A 174 14.67 -6.34 25.77
N ALA A 175 13.47 -6.53 26.31
CA ALA A 175 12.83 -5.60 27.24
C ALA A 175 13.26 -5.78 28.71
N TYR A 176 14.04 -6.84 29.02
CA TYR A 176 14.47 -7.14 30.40
C TYR A 176 15.86 -6.60 30.76
N ALA A 177 16.63 -6.08 29.81
CA ALA A 177 17.97 -5.53 30.07
C ALA A 177 17.93 -4.11 30.69
N ASP A 178 16.86 -3.36 30.42
CA ASP A 178 16.64 -2.03 30.98
C ASP A 178 15.49 -2.16 32.00
N GLY A 179 15.80 -2.15 33.30
CA GLY A 179 14.88 -2.40 34.41
C GLY A 179 13.73 -1.41 34.60
N GLU A 180 12.98 -1.07 33.55
CA GLU A 180 11.72 -0.34 33.61
C GLU A 180 10.58 -1.23 33.11
N LEU A 181 9.82 -1.77 34.06
CA LEU A 181 8.53 -2.42 33.82
C LEU A 181 7.50 -1.35 33.41
N PHE A 182 7.52 -0.95 32.14
CA PHE A 182 6.44 -0.18 31.52
C PHE A 182 5.81 -1.00 30.40
N MET A 183 4.49 -1.19 30.49
CA MET A 183 3.63 -1.71 29.42
C MET A 183 4.03 -1.10 28.07
N ARG A 184 4.78 -1.85 27.26
CA ARG A 184 5.19 -1.49 25.90
C ARG A 184 4.48 -2.43 24.92
N SER A 185 3.17 -2.25 24.73
CA SER A 185 2.39 -2.97 23.71
C SER A 185 2.47 -2.36 22.31
N ASP A 186 2.99 -1.14 22.16
CA ASP A 186 2.85 -0.37 20.91
C ASP A 186 4.17 -0.18 20.18
N ARG A 187 4.77 -1.27 19.67
CA ARG A 187 5.98 -1.19 18.82
C ARG A 187 6.00 -2.27 17.74
N GLN A 188 5.25 -2.04 16.67
CA GLN A 188 5.37 -2.79 15.41
C GLN A 188 5.19 -1.82 14.24
N TYR A 189 6.30 -1.36 13.66
CA TYR A 189 6.33 -0.66 12.38
C TYR A 189 7.62 -1.05 11.66
N ALA A 190 7.57 -2.20 11.04
CA ALA A 190 8.38 -2.52 9.88
C ALA A 190 7.40 -3.09 8.86
N ILE A 191 7.47 -2.55 7.65
CA ILE A 191 6.66 -2.91 6.48
C ILE A 191 5.24 -2.30 6.52
N SER A 192 5.14 -1.05 6.09
CA SER A 192 3.90 -0.48 5.57
C SER A 192 4.28 0.48 4.45
N ALA A 193 4.11 0.12 3.18
CA ALA A 193 4.09 1.11 2.09
C ALA A 193 2.71 1.77 1.94
N PRO A 194 2.62 3.02 1.48
CA PRO A 194 1.38 3.69 1.15
C PRO A 194 0.87 3.18 -0.20
N GLY A 195 -0.45 2.97 -0.29
CA GLY A 195 -1.15 2.38 -1.45
C GLY A 195 -1.03 3.13 -2.79
N TRP A 196 -0.24 4.20 -2.90
CA TRP A 196 0.03 4.88 -4.18
C TRP A 196 1.11 4.18 -5.02
N LEU A 197 1.91 3.27 -4.41
CA LEU A 197 2.93 2.49 -5.13
C LEU A 197 2.31 1.40 -6.02
N ILE A 198 1.09 0.93 -5.71
CA ILE A 198 0.38 -0.12 -6.45
C ILE A 198 -0.16 0.43 -7.78
N ALA A 199 -0.57 1.69 -7.84
CA ALA A 199 -1.19 2.29 -9.02
C ALA A 199 -0.21 2.59 -10.19
N ASN A 200 1.10 2.60 -9.94
CA ASN A 200 2.11 2.92 -10.97
C ASN A 200 2.89 1.71 -11.49
N PHE A 201 2.73 0.53 -10.89
CA PHE A 201 3.40 -0.70 -11.34
C PHE A 201 2.65 -1.44 -12.47
N GLU A 202 1.43 -0.99 -12.79
CA GLU A 202 0.61 -1.53 -13.89
C GLU A 202 0.97 -0.99 -15.30
N LYS A 203 1.95 -0.09 -15.41
CA LYS A 203 2.32 0.57 -16.68
C LYS A 203 3.61 0.03 -17.32
N GLY A 204 3.76 -1.29 -17.34
CA GLY A 204 4.70 -1.97 -18.24
C GLY A 204 3.96 -2.47 -19.48
N GLU A 205 4.11 -1.78 -20.62
CA GLU A 205 3.59 -2.26 -21.90
C GLU A 205 4.27 -3.60 -22.28
N GLY A 206 3.44 -4.62 -22.52
CA GLY A 206 3.86 -5.81 -23.27
C GLY A 206 3.84 -7.16 -22.57
N MET A 207 3.05 -7.41 -21.52
CA MET A 207 2.86 -8.79 -21.01
C MET A 207 1.42 -9.08 -20.58
N ASN A 208 0.96 -10.29 -20.92
CA ASN A 208 -0.40 -10.84 -20.81
C ASN A 208 -1.14 -10.48 -19.50
N MET A 209 -2.40 -10.07 -19.64
CA MET A 209 -3.33 -9.55 -18.62
C MET A 209 -3.74 -10.52 -17.49
N LYS A 210 -2.98 -11.61 -17.27
CA LYS A 210 -3.24 -12.65 -16.25
C LYS A 210 -2.22 -12.66 -15.09
N ALA A 211 -1.17 -11.84 -15.15
CA ALA A 211 -0.09 -11.81 -14.16
C ALA A 211 -0.15 -10.63 -13.17
N ILE A 212 -1.09 -9.70 -13.34
CA ILE A 212 -1.13 -8.41 -12.61
C ILE A 212 -1.74 -8.56 -11.19
N THR A 213 -2.72 -9.45 -11.02
CA THR A 213 -3.44 -9.65 -9.75
C THR A 213 -2.57 -10.22 -8.60
N PRO A 214 -1.65 -11.19 -8.79
CA PRO A 214 -0.81 -11.67 -7.69
C PRO A 214 0.32 -10.72 -7.29
N VAL A 215 0.81 -9.87 -8.20
CA VAL A 215 1.78 -8.80 -7.90
C VAL A 215 1.17 -7.79 -6.92
N ALA A 216 -0.07 -7.37 -7.18
CA ALA A 216 -0.78 -6.45 -6.31
C ALA A 216 -1.02 -7.05 -4.92
N VAL A 217 -1.48 -8.32 -4.81
CA VAL A 217 -1.73 -8.99 -3.51
C VAL A 217 -0.48 -9.09 -2.63
N LEU A 218 0.69 -9.37 -3.22
CA LEU A 218 1.97 -9.43 -2.51
C LEU A 218 2.41 -8.06 -1.99
N ILE A 219 2.16 -7.00 -2.76
CA ILE A 219 2.47 -5.63 -2.35
C ILE A 219 1.46 -5.16 -1.28
N SER A 220 0.16 -5.42 -1.46
CA SER A 220 -0.92 -5.00 -0.54
C SER A 220 -0.89 -5.67 0.83
N ALA A 221 -0.48 -6.94 0.90
CA ALA A 221 -0.25 -7.63 2.17
C ALA A 221 0.88 -6.99 3.00
N LEU A 222 1.77 -6.23 2.36
CA LEU A 222 2.83 -5.46 3.01
C LEU A 222 2.39 -4.03 3.39
N LEU A 223 1.15 -3.60 3.06
CA LEU A 223 0.70 -2.20 3.21
C LEU A 223 -0.36 -1.99 4.31
N LEU A 224 -1.08 -3.02 4.73
CA LEU A 224 -2.22 -2.90 5.65
C LEU A 224 -1.91 -3.36 7.08
N GLN A 225 -0.90 -2.77 7.71
CA GLN A 225 -0.80 -2.72 9.19
C GLN A 225 -0.36 -1.31 9.59
N GLY A 226 -1.27 -0.37 9.37
CA GLY A 226 -1.08 1.05 9.64
C GLY A 226 -2.39 1.82 9.74
N CYS A 227 -3.45 1.20 10.25
CA CYS A 227 -4.66 1.86 10.76
C CYS A 227 -5.40 0.86 11.67
N VAL A 228 -4.96 0.71 12.93
CA VAL A 228 -5.91 0.34 13.99
C VAL A 228 -6.70 1.61 14.28
N GLY A 229 -7.74 1.76 13.50
CA GLY A 229 -8.78 2.76 13.57
C GLY A 229 -10.01 2.15 12.89
N ALA A 230 -10.57 1.13 13.55
CA ALA A 230 -11.84 0.46 13.25
C ALA A 230 -11.96 -0.24 11.87
N VAL A 231 -11.70 -1.54 11.85
CA VAL A 231 -12.42 -2.49 10.98
C VAL A 231 -12.86 -3.68 11.84
N VAL A 232 -14.10 -3.63 12.30
CA VAL A 232 -14.89 -4.83 12.61
C VAL A 232 -15.93 -4.92 11.51
N VAL A 233 -15.83 -5.97 10.70
CA VAL A 233 -16.88 -6.35 9.75
C VAL A 233 -17.93 -7.11 10.55
N GLY A 234 -19.15 -6.57 10.58
CA GLY A 234 -20.34 -7.27 11.08
C GLY A 234 -20.93 -6.66 12.35
N SER A 235 -22.05 -5.95 12.17
CA SER A 235 -22.95 -5.37 13.19
C SER A 235 -22.38 -4.23 14.07
N ALA A 236 -23.03 -3.05 13.97
CA ALA A 236 -22.91 -1.85 14.81
C ALA A 236 -21.78 -0.81 14.54
N ALA A 237 -20.94 -0.96 13.52
CA ALA A 237 -19.84 -0.02 13.22
C ALA A 237 -20.07 0.94 12.03
N VAL A 238 -21.33 1.26 11.67
CA VAL A 238 -21.63 2.31 10.67
C VAL A 238 -21.56 3.72 11.29
N ALA A 239 -21.48 3.83 12.62
CA ALA A 239 -21.66 5.09 13.32
C ALA A 239 -20.37 5.86 13.68
N THR A 240 -19.16 5.36 13.41
CA THR A 240 -17.92 6.00 13.91
C THR A 240 -16.95 6.51 12.84
N LYS A 241 -17.31 6.44 11.56
CA LYS A 241 -16.63 7.18 10.46
C LYS A 241 -17.34 8.48 10.06
N THR A 242 -18.07 9.10 10.98
CA THR A 242 -19.00 10.21 10.67
C THR A 242 -18.70 11.52 11.38
N ALA A 243 -17.57 11.68 12.08
CA ALA A 243 -17.42 12.87 12.93
C ALA A 243 -16.78 14.12 12.28
N THR A 244 -16.20 14.06 11.07
CA THR A 244 -15.37 15.20 10.62
C THR A 244 -15.50 15.67 9.16
N ASP A 245 -15.84 14.84 8.16
CA ASP A 245 -16.08 15.35 6.80
C ASP A 245 -17.51 15.93 6.71
N PRO A 246 -17.69 17.19 6.26
CA PRO A 246 -19.01 17.83 6.18
C PRO A 246 -19.89 17.24 5.07
N ARG A 247 -19.34 16.40 4.17
CA ARG A 247 -20.06 15.77 3.06
C ARG A 247 -20.66 14.42 3.44
N THR A 248 -21.80 14.09 2.82
CA THR A 248 -22.43 12.77 2.98
C THR A 248 -21.55 11.66 2.41
N VAL A 249 -21.72 10.43 2.93
CA VAL A 249 -21.02 9.24 2.42
C VAL A 249 -21.31 9.02 0.92
N GLY A 250 -22.55 9.28 0.47
CA GLY A 250 -22.91 9.21 -0.94
C GLY A 250 -22.05 10.13 -1.79
N THR A 251 -21.93 11.41 -1.41
CA THR A 251 -21.10 12.38 -2.11
C THR A 251 -19.62 11.98 -2.17
N GLN A 252 -19.07 11.36 -1.12
CA GLN A 252 -17.68 10.91 -1.11
C GLN A 252 -17.44 9.73 -2.06
N VAL A 253 -18.41 8.81 -2.15
CA VAL A 253 -18.37 7.69 -3.11
C VAL A 253 -18.54 8.20 -4.53
N ASP A 254 -19.43 9.16 -4.75
CA ASP A 254 -19.64 9.79 -6.06
C ASP A 254 -18.38 10.54 -6.54
N ASP A 255 -17.73 11.31 -5.65
CA ASP A 255 -16.49 12.01 -5.96
C ASP A 255 -15.35 11.04 -6.31
N GLY A 256 -15.20 9.94 -5.54
CA GLY A 256 -14.20 8.92 -5.85
C GLY A 256 -14.49 8.20 -7.19
N THR A 257 -15.76 7.97 -7.48
CA THR A 257 -16.19 7.39 -8.76
C THR A 257 -15.92 8.36 -9.92
N LEU A 258 -16.16 9.66 -9.72
CA LEU A 258 -15.89 10.71 -10.70
C LEU A 258 -14.39 10.82 -10.99
N GLU A 259 -13.52 10.78 -9.97
CA GLU A 259 -12.06 10.73 -10.16
C GLU A 259 -11.65 9.56 -11.05
N LEU A 260 -12.20 8.36 -10.79
CA LEU A 260 -11.90 7.17 -11.57
C LEU A 260 -12.39 7.30 -13.02
N ARG A 261 -13.59 7.82 -13.25
CA ARG A 261 -14.13 8.02 -14.61
C ARG A 261 -13.29 9.03 -15.41
N VAL A 262 -12.92 10.15 -14.80
CA VAL A 262 -12.07 11.16 -15.45
C VAL A 262 -10.69 10.61 -15.74
N ASN A 263 -10.04 9.93 -14.78
CA ASN A 263 -8.76 9.26 -15.02
C ASN A 263 -8.86 8.22 -16.14
N SER A 264 -9.93 7.42 -16.16
CA SER A 264 -10.17 6.44 -17.24
C SER A 264 -10.33 7.12 -18.60
N ALA A 265 -11.08 8.23 -18.67
CA ALA A 265 -11.28 8.98 -19.90
C ALA A 265 -9.97 9.62 -20.41
N LEU A 266 -9.15 10.19 -19.52
CA LEU A 266 -7.84 10.74 -19.88
C LEU A 266 -6.87 9.65 -20.36
N ASN A 267 -6.86 8.49 -19.69
CA ASN A 267 -5.98 7.37 -20.07
C ASN A 267 -6.34 6.71 -21.41
N LYS A 268 -7.56 6.95 -21.94
CA LYS A 268 -7.93 6.50 -23.30
C LYS A 268 -7.29 7.35 -24.40
N ASP A 269 -6.83 8.57 -24.09
CA ASP A 269 -6.07 9.38 -25.03
C ASP A 269 -4.59 9.01 -24.96
N GLU A 270 -4.11 8.34 -26.02
CA GLU A 270 -2.74 7.82 -26.12
C GLU A 270 -1.67 8.92 -26.06
N GLN A 271 -1.97 10.15 -26.52
CA GLN A 271 -0.99 11.24 -26.49
C GLN A 271 -0.85 11.79 -25.08
N ILE A 272 -1.97 12.00 -24.38
CA ILE A 272 -1.97 12.44 -22.98
C ILE A 272 -1.25 11.40 -22.11
N LYS A 273 -1.54 10.11 -22.30
CA LYS A 273 -0.96 9.01 -21.52
C LYS A 273 0.57 8.91 -21.63
N LYS A 274 1.13 9.22 -22.81
CA LYS A 274 2.57 9.10 -23.09
C LYS A 274 3.37 10.33 -22.70
N GLU A 275 2.81 11.51 -22.93
CA GLU A 275 3.58 12.76 -22.88
C GLU A 275 3.27 13.60 -21.64
N ALA A 276 2.09 13.45 -21.03
CA ALA A 276 1.64 14.27 -19.91
C ALA A 276 1.50 13.46 -18.62
N ARG A 277 1.75 14.12 -17.49
CA ARG A 277 1.46 13.61 -16.14
C ARG A 277 0.37 14.47 -15.54
N ILE A 278 -0.83 13.92 -15.44
CA ILE A 278 -2.01 14.64 -14.95
C ILE A 278 -2.59 13.86 -13.79
N ASN A 279 -2.65 14.50 -12.63
CA ASN A 279 -3.35 14.02 -11.45
C ASN A 279 -4.73 14.66 -11.39
N VAL A 280 -5.73 13.81 -11.21
CA VAL A 280 -7.13 14.20 -11.11
C VAL A 280 -7.55 14.18 -9.66
N THR A 281 -8.19 15.25 -9.21
CA THR A 281 -8.79 15.36 -7.89
C THR A 281 -10.22 15.85 -8.04
N ALA A 282 -11.21 15.10 -7.56
CA ALA A 282 -12.60 15.53 -7.50
C ALA A 282 -13.02 15.86 -6.06
N TYR A 283 -13.89 16.86 -5.96
CA TYR A 283 -14.51 17.30 -4.72
C TYR A 283 -15.85 17.98 -5.01
N GLN A 284 -16.95 17.37 -4.58
CA GLN A 284 -18.34 17.78 -4.83
C GLN A 284 -18.66 18.00 -6.31
N GLY A 285 -18.28 17.05 -7.15
CA GLY A 285 -18.48 17.14 -8.60
C GLY A 285 -17.54 18.12 -9.32
N LYS A 286 -16.77 18.95 -8.59
CA LYS A 286 -15.72 19.78 -9.19
C LYS A 286 -14.44 18.97 -9.36
N VAL A 287 -13.79 19.11 -10.51
CA VAL A 287 -12.59 18.37 -10.87
C VAL A 287 -11.42 19.32 -11.01
N LEU A 288 -10.33 19.06 -10.32
CA LEU A 288 -9.04 19.69 -10.51
C LEU A 288 -8.14 18.75 -11.30
N LEU A 289 -7.62 19.26 -12.41
CA LEU A 289 -6.54 18.65 -13.17
C LEU A 289 -5.25 19.39 -12.81
N ALA A 290 -4.33 18.73 -12.13
CA ALA A 290 -3.03 19.30 -11.77
C ALA A 290 -1.91 18.40 -12.32
N GLY A 291 -0.78 18.98 -12.71
CA GLY A 291 0.35 18.21 -13.22
C GLY A 291 1.14 18.96 -14.28
N GLN A 292 1.72 18.22 -15.22
CA GLN A 292 2.60 18.78 -16.24
C GLN A 292 2.30 18.19 -17.61
N SER A 293 2.38 19.03 -18.64
CA SER A 293 2.30 18.63 -20.04
C SER A 293 3.33 19.40 -20.85
N PRO A 294 4.10 18.76 -21.73
CA PRO A 294 5.04 19.46 -22.62
C PRO A 294 4.30 20.29 -23.68
N ASN A 295 3.02 20.02 -23.92
CA ASN A 295 2.21 20.66 -24.95
C ASN A 295 0.93 21.31 -24.37
N PRO A 296 0.67 22.61 -24.63
CA PRO A 296 -0.56 23.29 -24.21
C PRO A 296 -1.84 22.70 -24.81
N ASP A 297 -1.76 22.09 -25.99
CA ASP A 297 -2.91 21.45 -26.63
C ASP A 297 -3.37 20.20 -25.86
N LEU A 298 -2.42 19.43 -25.30
CA LEU A 298 -2.73 18.26 -24.46
C LEU A 298 -3.40 18.68 -23.14
N ALA A 299 -2.93 19.78 -22.53
CA ALA A 299 -3.56 20.32 -21.33
C ALA A 299 -4.99 20.82 -21.62
N SER A 300 -5.20 21.49 -22.75
CA SER A 300 -6.52 21.94 -23.19
C SER A 300 -7.44 20.75 -23.51
N ARG A 301 -6.91 19.71 -24.16
CA ARG A 301 -7.63 18.48 -24.45
C ARG A 301 -8.03 17.73 -23.18
N ALA A 302 -7.14 17.60 -22.21
CA ALA A 302 -7.43 16.97 -20.93
C ALA A 302 -8.62 17.64 -20.23
N LYS A 303 -8.68 18.97 -20.27
CA LYS A 303 -9.83 19.74 -19.77
C LYS A 303 -11.13 19.39 -20.50
N GLN A 304 -11.12 19.32 -21.83
CA GLN A 304 -12.31 18.97 -22.63
C GLN A 304 -12.80 17.55 -22.34
N ILE A 305 -11.87 16.60 -22.20
CA ILE A 305 -12.20 15.21 -21.83
C ILE A 305 -12.86 15.18 -20.45
N ALA A 306 -12.27 15.86 -19.45
CA ALA A 306 -12.82 15.90 -18.10
C ALA A 306 -14.20 16.58 -18.04
N LEU A 307 -14.44 17.63 -18.83
CA LEU A 307 -15.74 18.30 -18.94
C LEU A 307 -16.82 17.38 -19.55
N GLY A 308 -16.43 16.43 -20.39
CA GLY A 308 -17.35 15.46 -21.01
C GLY A 308 -17.72 14.28 -20.12
N VAL A 309 -17.15 14.17 -18.91
CA VAL A 309 -17.43 13.07 -17.99
C VAL A 309 -18.67 13.37 -17.16
N ASP A 310 -19.62 12.44 -17.17
CA ASP A 310 -20.83 12.51 -16.36
C ASP A 310 -20.51 12.62 -14.86
N GLY A 311 -21.06 13.65 -14.23
CA GLY A 311 -20.82 14.05 -12.84
C GLY A 311 -19.83 15.21 -12.66
N ALA A 312 -19.07 15.61 -13.69
CA ALA A 312 -18.20 16.78 -13.63
C ALA A 312 -19.02 18.08 -13.79
N THR A 313 -19.13 18.87 -12.73
CA THR A 313 -19.87 20.14 -12.73
C THR A 313 -19.00 21.33 -13.12
N GLU A 314 -17.72 21.30 -12.72
CA GLU A 314 -16.74 22.35 -12.99
C GLU A 314 -15.35 21.71 -13.11
N VAL A 315 -14.51 22.19 -14.03
CA VAL A 315 -13.15 21.66 -14.24
C VAL A 315 -12.11 22.77 -14.15
N TYR A 316 -11.30 22.73 -13.10
CA TYR A 316 -10.11 23.57 -12.92
C TYR A 316 -8.93 22.92 -13.63
N ASN A 317 -8.31 23.65 -14.55
CA ASN A 317 -7.15 23.17 -15.30
C ASN A 317 -5.89 23.88 -14.83
N GLU A 318 -5.15 23.22 -13.94
CA GLU A 318 -3.89 23.68 -13.36
C GLU A 318 -2.69 22.84 -13.86
N ILE A 319 -2.78 22.34 -15.09
CA ILE A 319 -1.67 21.65 -15.75
C ILE A 319 -0.62 22.70 -16.17
N ARG A 320 0.62 22.54 -15.72
CA ARG A 320 1.73 23.43 -16.06
C ARG A 320 2.39 22.98 -17.37
N ILE A 321 2.70 23.94 -18.25
CA ILE A 321 3.32 23.65 -19.54
C ILE A 321 4.82 23.44 -19.35
N MET A 322 5.20 22.19 -19.10
CA MET A 322 6.57 21.76 -18.86
C MET A 322 6.69 20.23 -18.98
N ALA A 323 7.92 19.72 -19.04
CA ALA A 323 8.15 18.29 -19.00
C ALA A 323 7.64 17.67 -17.67
N PRO A 324 7.11 16.43 -17.70
CA PRO A 324 6.74 15.71 -16.49
C PRO A 324 7.88 15.63 -15.49
N VAL A 325 7.58 15.92 -14.22
CA VAL A 325 8.61 15.86 -13.17
C VAL A 325 9.02 14.40 -12.89
N GLY A 326 10.31 14.21 -12.59
CA GLY A 326 10.84 12.89 -12.24
C GLY A 326 10.42 12.40 -10.85
N LEU A 327 10.68 11.12 -10.57
CA LEU A 327 10.28 10.42 -9.34
C LEU A 327 10.73 11.12 -8.04
N GLY A 328 11.90 11.76 -8.03
CA GLY A 328 12.41 12.47 -6.86
C GLY A 328 11.57 13.69 -6.46
N VAL A 329 11.05 14.45 -7.44
CA VAL A 329 10.19 15.61 -7.17
C VAL A 329 8.82 15.15 -6.68
N ALA A 330 8.24 14.12 -7.30
CA ALA A 330 6.97 13.54 -6.85
C ALA A 330 7.03 13.00 -5.40
N SER A 331 8.17 12.43 -4.99
CA SER A 331 8.41 12.02 -3.60
C SER A 331 8.47 13.24 -2.65
N SER A 332 9.14 14.32 -3.08
CA SER A 332 9.15 15.59 -2.33
C SER A 332 7.75 16.19 -2.18
N ASP A 333 6.92 16.14 -3.23
CA ASP A 333 5.54 16.65 -3.21
C ASP A 333 4.64 15.85 -2.27
N THR A 334 4.83 14.54 -2.21
CA THR A 334 4.15 13.68 -1.23
C THR A 334 4.52 14.11 0.19
N TRP A 335 5.81 14.37 0.43
CA TRP A 335 6.29 14.86 1.73
C TRP A 335 5.75 16.26 2.08
N ILE A 336 5.70 17.17 1.12
CA ILE A 336 5.09 18.50 1.28
C ILE A 336 3.60 18.35 1.64
N THR A 337 2.87 17.51 0.92
CA THR A 337 1.45 17.21 1.19
C THR A 337 1.27 16.71 2.62
N THR A 338 2.10 15.76 3.07
CA THR A 338 2.07 15.24 4.44
C THR A 338 2.32 16.33 5.47
N LYS A 339 3.31 17.21 5.25
CA LYS A 339 3.59 18.33 6.15
C LYS A 339 2.42 19.31 6.22
N VAL A 340 1.84 19.71 5.08
CA VAL A 340 0.69 20.61 5.03
C VAL A 340 -0.50 20.01 5.78
N ARG A 341 -0.83 18.74 5.51
CA ARG A 341 -1.92 18.04 6.23
C ARG A 341 -1.66 17.95 7.72
N SER A 342 -0.42 17.68 8.14
CA SER A 342 -0.06 17.66 9.56
C SER A 342 -0.25 19.02 10.23
N GLN A 343 0.12 20.12 9.57
CA GLN A 343 -0.03 21.47 10.13
C GLN A 343 -1.50 21.91 10.19
N LEU A 344 -2.31 21.52 9.19
CA LEU A 344 -3.76 21.74 9.20
C LEU A 344 -4.45 20.94 10.32
N LEU A 345 -4.00 19.70 10.58
CA LEU A 345 -4.52 18.86 11.67
C LEU A 345 -4.29 19.46 13.06
N THR A 346 -3.19 20.20 13.24
CA THR A 346 -2.84 20.85 14.51
C THR A 346 -3.44 22.24 14.68
N SER A 347 -4.18 22.74 13.69
CA SER A 347 -4.78 24.07 13.73
C SER A 347 -6.21 24.01 14.24
N ASP A 348 -6.51 24.83 15.25
CA ASP A 348 -7.89 25.03 15.72
C ASP A 348 -8.69 25.95 14.78
N GLN A 349 -8.04 26.61 13.82
CA GLN A 349 -8.67 27.56 12.90
C GLN A 349 -9.27 26.89 11.67
N VAL A 350 -8.86 25.67 11.33
CA VAL A 350 -9.30 24.95 10.13
C VAL A 350 -9.49 23.49 10.48
N LYS A 351 -10.68 22.96 10.25
CA LYS A 351 -10.88 21.51 10.33
C LYS A 351 -10.21 20.86 9.12
N SER A 352 -9.14 20.11 9.37
CA SER A 352 -8.39 19.40 8.32
C SER A 352 -9.26 18.47 7.44
N SER A 353 -10.37 17.95 7.98
CA SER A 353 -11.35 17.15 7.25
C SER A 353 -12.15 17.92 6.21
N ASN A 354 -12.23 19.25 6.33
CA ASN A 354 -12.93 20.11 5.39
C ASN A 354 -12.04 20.48 4.19
N VAL A 355 -10.73 20.21 4.26
CA VAL A 355 -9.74 20.64 3.27
C VAL A 355 -8.99 19.44 2.69
N LYS A 356 -9.20 19.20 1.39
CA LYS A 356 -8.41 18.28 0.59
C LYS A 356 -7.14 18.98 0.11
N VAL A 357 -6.00 18.30 0.26
CA VAL A 357 -4.67 18.82 -0.08
C VAL A 357 -4.02 17.90 -1.09
N THR A 358 -3.56 18.48 -2.20
CA THR A 358 -2.76 17.82 -3.24
C THR A 358 -1.54 18.70 -3.55
N THR A 359 -0.38 18.12 -3.87
CA THR A 359 0.82 18.90 -4.22
C THR A 359 1.40 18.41 -5.54
N GLU A 360 1.78 19.33 -6.43
CA GLU A 360 2.51 19.05 -7.67
C GLU A 360 3.66 20.02 -7.89
N ASN A 361 4.88 19.51 -8.06
CA ASN A 361 6.11 20.27 -8.28
C ASN A 361 6.35 21.40 -7.25
N GLY A 362 5.98 21.17 -6.00
CA GLY A 362 6.02 22.14 -4.89
C GLY A 362 4.87 23.15 -4.87
N GLU A 363 3.90 23.05 -5.78
CA GLU A 363 2.66 23.84 -5.76
C GLU A 363 1.56 23.06 -5.03
N VAL A 364 0.98 23.66 -3.99
CA VAL A 364 -0.04 23.03 -3.15
C VAL A 364 -1.42 23.50 -3.57
N PHE A 365 -2.29 22.55 -3.90
CA PHE A 365 -3.68 22.77 -4.23
C PHE A 365 -4.56 22.44 -3.02
N LEU A 366 -5.34 23.42 -2.58
CA LEU A 366 -6.30 23.27 -1.49
C LEU A 366 -7.72 23.33 -2.03
N LEU A 367 -8.50 22.27 -1.80
CA LEU A 367 -9.92 22.19 -2.16
C LEU A 367 -10.74 21.93 -0.92
N GLY A 368 -11.99 22.36 -0.89
CA GLY A 368 -12.81 22.14 0.30
C GLY A 368 -14.02 23.05 0.42
N LEU A 369 -14.94 22.66 1.29
CA LEU A 369 -16.01 23.52 1.79
C LEU A 369 -15.53 24.22 3.05
N VAL A 370 -15.30 25.52 2.95
CA VAL A 370 -14.74 26.32 4.04
C VAL A 370 -15.41 27.68 4.10
N THR A 371 -15.40 28.30 5.26
CA THR A 371 -15.67 29.74 5.38
C THR A 371 -14.49 30.56 4.83
N GLU A 372 -14.68 31.84 4.54
CA GLU A 372 -13.58 32.71 4.10
C GLU A 372 -12.42 32.73 5.10
N ARG A 373 -12.73 32.69 6.40
CA ARG A 373 -11.73 32.66 7.47
C ARG A 373 -10.93 31.37 7.47
N GLU A 374 -11.61 30.22 7.38
CA GLU A 374 -10.98 28.91 7.31
C GLU A 374 -10.13 28.76 6.03
N GLY A 375 -10.64 29.21 4.88
CA GLY A 375 -9.89 29.15 3.62
C GLY A 375 -8.61 29.99 3.66
N LYS A 376 -8.68 31.21 4.23
CA LYS A 376 -7.50 32.07 4.40
C LYS A 376 -6.49 31.47 5.38
N ALA A 377 -6.96 30.92 6.49
CA ALA A 377 -6.10 30.24 7.46
C ALA A 377 -5.43 28.99 6.85
N ALA A 378 -6.17 28.20 6.06
CA ALA A 378 -5.64 27.01 5.40
C ALA A 378 -4.53 27.36 4.40
N ALA A 379 -4.76 28.41 3.60
CA ALA A 379 -3.78 28.92 2.65
C ALA A 379 -2.52 29.46 3.34
N ASP A 380 -2.68 30.23 4.42
CA ASP A 380 -1.55 30.75 5.21
C ASP A 380 -0.72 29.61 5.83
N ILE A 381 -1.38 28.63 6.45
CA ILE A 381 -0.72 27.44 7.01
C ILE A 381 0.07 26.69 5.94
N ALA A 382 -0.55 26.42 4.78
CA ALA A 382 0.11 25.71 3.68
C ALA A 382 1.32 26.50 3.16
N SER A 383 1.20 27.83 3.01
CA SER A 383 2.26 28.68 2.47
C SER A 383 3.53 28.73 3.33
N ARG A 384 3.41 28.50 4.64
CA ARG A 384 4.53 28.49 5.59
C ARG A 384 5.29 27.16 5.63
N VAL A 385 4.79 26.12 4.95
CA VAL A 385 5.44 24.81 4.95
C VAL A 385 6.69 24.83 4.07
N SER A 386 7.82 24.43 4.65
CA SER A 386 9.09 24.32 3.92
C SER A 386 8.97 23.33 2.74
N GLY A 387 9.29 23.85 1.55
CA GLY A 387 9.19 23.15 0.27
C GLY A 387 8.04 23.64 -0.61
N VAL A 388 7.07 24.37 -0.05
CA VAL A 388 5.98 24.98 -0.81
C VAL A 388 6.49 26.18 -1.60
N LYS A 389 6.27 26.16 -2.91
CA LYS A 389 6.61 27.25 -3.83
C LYS A 389 5.43 28.17 -4.11
N HIS A 390 4.23 27.58 -4.21
CA HIS A 390 3.00 28.29 -4.50
C HIS A 390 1.81 27.57 -3.85
N VAL A 391 0.75 28.30 -3.51
CA VAL A 391 -0.49 27.75 -2.98
C VAL A 391 -1.65 28.23 -3.82
N THR A 392 -2.36 27.29 -4.44
CA THR A 392 -3.55 27.55 -5.26
C THR A 392 -4.77 27.04 -4.52
N THR A 393 -5.78 27.89 -4.36
CA THR A 393 -7.00 27.56 -3.61
C THR A 393 -8.18 27.42 -4.57
N ALA A 394 -8.91 26.32 -4.44
CA ALA A 394 -10.15 26.02 -5.14
C ALA A 394 -11.24 25.66 -4.11
N PHE A 395 -11.54 26.63 -3.24
CA PHE A 395 -12.52 26.47 -2.18
C PHE A 395 -13.94 26.81 -2.65
N THR A 396 -14.91 26.05 -2.16
CA THR A 396 -16.32 26.45 -2.17
C THR A 396 -16.60 27.18 -0.86
N ILE A 397 -16.86 28.48 -0.95
CA ILE A 397 -17.09 29.33 0.23
C ILE A 397 -18.51 29.12 0.78
N LEU A 398 -18.59 28.69 2.03
CA LEU A 398 -19.85 28.67 2.79
C LEU A 398 -20.26 30.12 3.08
N LYS A 399 -21.45 30.51 2.61
CA LYS A 399 -22.04 31.83 2.84
C LYS A 399 -22.60 31.98 4.24
#